data_AF-A0A7S2XV14-F1
#
_entry.id   AF-A0A7S2XV14-F1
#
_cell.length_a   1.000
_cell.length_b   1.000
_cell.length_c   1.000
_cell.angle_alpha   90.00
_cell.angle_beta   90.00
_cell.angle_gamma   90.00
#
_symmetry.space_group_name_H-M   'P 1'
#
loop_
_entity.id
_entity.type
_entity.pdbx_description
1 polymer ?
#
loop_
_entity_poly.entity_id
_entity_poly.type
_entity_poly.pdbx_seq_one_letter_code
_entity_poly.pdbx_strand_id
1 'polypeptide(L)'
;GSESLEREEKEGAWFDASAARFACLAADTVVLNIWAQDVARSITQRTPPGGQHLFDGLAEGLYAASSSRSTKQRLLLVFRDMTNIPGCGIDRLEGVIRSELERAWRVASGALLSAGPERARGHLTACVDIQCFGLPHHKRKREE
;
A
#
# COMPACT_ATOMS: atom_id res chain seq x y z
N GLY A 1 -6.44 -32.31 -4.38
CA GLY A 1 -5.87 -31.21 -5.18
C GLY A 1 -6.01 -29.89 -4.48
N SER A 2 -5.46 -29.76 -3.26
CA SER A 2 -5.39 -28.50 -2.50
C SER A 2 -4.01 -27.83 -2.62
N GLU A 3 -2.95 -28.61 -2.84
CA GLU A 3 -1.58 -28.10 -2.98
C GLU A 3 -1.39 -27.19 -4.19
N SER A 4 -2.13 -27.40 -5.29
CA SER A 4 -2.03 -26.58 -6.51
C SER A 4 -2.54 -25.15 -6.28
N LEU A 5 -3.69 -25.01 -5.61
CA LEU A 5 -4.30 -23.72 -5.29
C LEU A 5 -3.47 -22.96 -4.24
N GLU A 6 -2.98 -23.64 -3.19
CA GLU A 6 -2.09 -23.01 -2.21
C GLU A 6 -0.76 -22.56 -2.82
N ARG A 7 -0.28 -23.25 -3.87
CA ARG A 7 0.95 -22.90 -4.57
C ARG A 7 0.73 -21.74 -5.54
N GLU A 8 -0.39 -21.71 -6.26
CA GLU A 8 -0.81 -20.57 -7.08
C GLU A 8 -1.05 -19.32 -6.24
N GLU A 9 -1.64 -19.43 -5.04
CA GLU A 9 -1.80 -18.32 -4.11
C GLU A 9 -0.46 -17.81 -3.57
N LYS A 10 0.47 -18.71 -3.24
CA LYS A 10 1.83 -18.34 -2.78
C LYS A 10 2.66 -17.70 -3.90
N GLU A 11 2.57 -18.23 -5.11
CA GLU A 11 3.25 -17.65 -6.29
C GLU A 11 2.66 -16.28 -6.64
N GLY A 12 1.33 -16.12 -6.58
CA GLY A 12 0.65 -14.84 -6.73
C GLY A 12 1.09 -13.82 -5.67
N ALA A 13 1.14 -14.22 -4.41
CA ALA A 13 1.57 -13.34 -3.33
C ALA A 13 3.04 -12.89 -3.47
N TRP A 14 3.92 -13.80 -3.86
CA TRP A 14 5.32 -13.46 -4.14
C TRP A 14 5.46 -12.50 -5.34
N PHE A 15 4.70 -12.76 -6.41
CA PHE A 15 4.71 -11.92 -7.60
C PHE A 15 4.23 -10.51 -7.30
N ASP A 16 3.10 -10.38 -6.60
CA ASP A 16 2.52 -9.09 -6.19
C ASP A 16 3.50 -8.27 -5.34
N ALA A 17 4.13 -8.90 -4.34
CA ALA A 17 5.15 -8.26 -3.50
C ALA A 17 6.35 -7.78 -4.33
N SER A 18 6.84 -8.63 -5.24
CA SER A 18 7.98 -8.33 -6.11
C SER A 18 7.67 -7.20 -7.10
N ALA A 19 6.47 -7.20 -7.69
CA ALA A 19 6.00 -6.17 -8.61
C ALA A 19 5.84 -4.82 -7.91
N ALA A 20 5.26 -4.81 -6.70
CA ALA A 20 5.15 -3.61 -5.87
C ALA A 20 6.51 -3.02 -5.51
N ARG A 21 7.45 -3.88 -5.10
CA ARG A 21 8.83 -3.48 -4.80
C ARG A 21 9.51 -2.87 -6.01
N PHE A 22 9.39 -3.53 -7.17
CA PHE A 22 9.96 -3.02 -8.42
C PHE A 22 9.39 -1.65 -8.80
N ALA A 23 8.06 -1.46 -8.71
CA ALA A 23 7.42 -0.18 -9.01
C ALA A 23 7.98 0.97 -8.16
N CYS A 24 8.23 0.72 -6.87
CA CYS A 24 8.83 1.70 -5.98
C CYS A 24 10.29 1.99 -6.32
N LEU A 25 11.06 1.00 -6.78
CA LEU A 25 12.44 1.22 -7.20
C LEU A 25 12.53 2.00 -8.52
N ALA A 26 11.56 1.83 -9.42
CA ALA A 26 11.60 2.37 -10.77
C ALA A 26 10.96 3.77 -10.92
N ALA A 27 9.96 4.12 -10.10
CA ALA A 27 9.19 5.36 -10.28
C ALA A 27 9.52 6.42 -9.21
N ASP A 28 9.30 7.70 -9.48
CA ASP A 28 9.31 8.77 -8.45
C ASP A 28 7.95 8.95 -7.77
N THR A 29 6.88 8.55 -8.46
CA THR A 29 5.52 8.56 -7.97
C THR A 29 4.91 7.18 -8.17
N VAL A 30 4.44 6.58 -7.08
CA VAL A 30 3.70 5.31 -7.08
C VAL A 30 2.24 5.60 -6.82
N VAL A 31 1.35 5.04 -7.64
CA VAL A 31 -0.10 5.16 -7.45
C VAL A 31 -0.64 3.83 -6.94
N LEU A 32 -1.16 3.85 -5.72
CA LEU A 32 -1.88 2.71 -5.16
C LEU A 32 -3.38 2.94 -5.38
N ASN A 33 -3.92 2.26 -6.40
CA ASN A 33 -5.36 2.26 -6.68
C ASN A 33 -6.06 1.26 -5.78
N ILE A 34 -7.00 1.73 -4.95
CA ILE A 34 -7.66 0.95 -3.91
C ILE A 34 -9.17 1.09 -4.08
N TRP A 35 -9.89 -0.02 -4.07
CA TRP A 35 -11.35 0.05 -3.95
C TRP A 35 -11.71 0.43 -2.51
N ALA A 36 -12.37 1.57 -2.36
CA ALA A 36 -12.67 2.09 -1.03
C ALA A 36 -13.54 1.10 -0.22
N GLN A 37 -14.39 0.32 -0.90
CA GLN A 37 -15.29 -0.66 -0.30
C GLN A 37 -14.56 -1.81 0.42
N ASP A 38 -13.38 -2.19 -0.08
CA ASP A 38 -12.59 -3.29 0.50
C ASP A 38 -11.98 -2.85 1.83
N VAL A 39 -11.52 -1.60 1.89
CA VAL A 39 -11.00 -0.98 3.12
C VAL A 39 -12.12 -0.73 4.11
N ALA A 40 -13.28 -0.24 3.66
CA ALA A 40 -14.44 -0.05 4.51
C ALA A 40 -14.96 -1.37 5.11
N ARG A 41 -14.90 -2.46 4.33
CA ARG A 41 -15.21 -3.81 4.82
C ARG A 41 -14.23 -4.25 5.89
N SER A 42 -12.93 -4.07 5.67
CA SER A 42 -11.87 -4.34 6.66
C SER A 42 -12.12 -3.60 7.99
N ILE A 43 -12.48 -2.31 7.93
CA ILE A 43 -12.85 -1.52 9.13
C ILE A 43 -14.03 -2.14 9.87
N THR A 44 -15.09 -2.49 9.14
CA THR A 44 -16.33 -3.02 9.73
C THR A 44 -16.11 -4.41 10.34
N GLN A 45 -15.29 -5.23 9.68
CA GLN A 45 -14.97 -6.59 10.10
C GLN A 45 -13.81 -6.65 11.10
N ARG A 46 -13.14 -5.53 11.39
CA ARG A 46 -11.93 -5.43 12.23
C ARG A 46 -10.82 -6.39 11.77
N THR A 47 -10.73 -6.61 10.46
CA THR A 47 -9.70 -7.41 9.82
C THR A 47 -8.73 -6.48 9.08
N PRO A 48 -7.45 -6.84 8.95
CA PRO A 48 -6.55 -6.10 8.07
C PRO A 48 -7.11 -6.08 6.64
N PRO A 49 -6.90 -5.00 5.86
CA PRO A 49 -7.19 -5.04 4.44
C PRO A 49 -6.37 -6.17 3.80
N GLY A 50 -6.99 -6.91 2.88
CA GLY A 50 -6.31 -7.99 2.16
C GLY A 50 -5.09 -7.49 1.38
N GLY A 51 -4.21 -8.41 0.98
CA GLY A 51 -3.00 -8.08 0.21
C GLY A 51 -1.81 -7.66 1.08
N GLN A 52 -1.60 -8.34 2.22
CA GLN A 52 -0.49 -8.00 3.11
C GLN A 52 0.87 -8.02 2.42
N HIS A 53 1.09 -9.04 1.59
CA HIS A 53 2.30 -9.20 0.79
C HIS A 53 2.55 -8.01 -0.15
N LEU A 54 1.50 -7.35 -0.65
CA LEU A 54 1.61 -6.13 -1.44
C LEU A 54 2.14 -4.97 -0.60
N PHE A 55 1.61 -4.79 0.62
CA PHE A 55 2.09 -3.77 1.55
C PHE A 55 3.54 -4.02 1.96
N ASP A 56 3.92 -5.28 2.17
CA ASP A 56 5.30 -5.66 2.49
C ASP A 56 6.24 -5.32 1.31
N GLY A 57 5.87 -5.71 0.08
CA GLY A 57 6.63 -5.38 -1.12
C GLY A 57 6.75 -3.87 -1.38
N LEU A 58 5.66 -3.12 -1.20
CA LEU A 58 5.66 -1.65 -1.26
C LEU A 58 6.62 -1.06 -0.23
N ALA A 59 6.53 -1.49 1.04
CA ALA A 59 7.37 -0.97 2.11
C ALA A 59 8.86 -1.26 1.87
N GLU A 60 9.22 -2.46 1.44
CA GLU A 60 10.59 -2.82 1.05
C GLU A 60 11.10 -1.92 -0.08
N GLY A 61 10.28 -1.74 -1.12
CA GLY A 61 10.63 -0.92 -2.28
C GLY A 61 10.81 0.55 -1.93
N LEU A 62 9.87 1.13 -1.18
CA LEU A 62 9.93 2.51 -0.68
C LEU A 62 11.15 2.73 0.22
N TYR A 63 11.45 1.77 1.10
CA TYR A 63 12.62 1.85 1.97
C TYR A 63 13.92 1.84 1.15
N ALA A 64 14.08 0.87 0.25
CA ALA A 64 15.24 0.78 -0.62
C ALA A 64 15.41 2.01 -1.53
N ALA A 65 14.30 2.54 -2.06
CA ALA A 65 14.30 3.78 -2.84
C ALA A 65 14.74 4.99 -1.99
N SER A 66 14.23 5.11 -0.75
CA SER A 66 14.66 6.18 0.16
C SER A 66 16.14 6.09 0.56
N SER A 67 16.77 4.90 0.47
CA SER A 67 18.20 4.70 0.77
C SER A 67 19.12 5.15 -0.35
N SER A 68 18.61 5.20 -1.58
CA SER A 68 19.40 5.48 -2.77
C SER A 68 19.15 6.87 -3.35
N ARG A 69 18.07 7.54 -2.94
CA ARG A 69 17.61 8.80 -3.54
C ARG A 69 17.78 9.98 -2.59
N SER A 70 18.09 11.15 -3.16
CA SER A 70 18.21 12.42 -2.42
C SER A 70 16.85 13.10 -2.17
N THR A 71 15.82 12.72 -2.92
CA THR A 71 14.47 13.29 -2.82
C THR A 71 13.48 12.25 -2.31
N LYS A 72 12.46 12.71 -1.57
CA LYS A 72 11.35 11.87 -1.16
C LYS A 72 10.56 11.36 -2.37
N GLN A 73 10.19 10.10 -2.32
CA GLN A 73 9.28 9.51 -3.28
C GLN A 73 7.84 9.88 -2.92
N ARG A 74 6.95 9.97 -3.93
CA ARG A 74 5.53 10.24 -3.71
C ARG A 74 4.70 8.96 -3.79
N LEU A 75 3.84 8.73 -2.81
CA LEU A 75 2.83 7.67 -2.82
C LEU A 75 1.44 8.31 -2.89
N LEU A 76 0.72 8.03 -3.98
CA LEU A 76 -0.64 8.49 -4.19
C LEU A 76 -1.61 7.36 -3.84
N LEU A 77 -2.36 7.52 -2.76
CA LEU A 77 -3.46 6.64 -2.40
C LEU A 77 -4.71 7.10 -3.15
N VAL A 78 -5.23 6.27 -4.04
CA VAL A 78 -6.41 6.61 -4.86
C VAL A 78 -7.54 5.66 -4.50
N PHE A 79 -8.50 6.16 -3.71
CA PHE A 79 -9.70 5.45 -3.31
C PHE A 79 -10.78 5.54 -4.38
N ARG A 80 -11.10 4.42 -5.01
CA ARG A 80 -12.13 4.28 -6.05
C ARG A 80 -13.50 4.05 -5.43
N ASP A 81 -14.55 4.51 -6.13
CA ASP A 81 -15.96 4.29 -5.76
C ASP A 81 -16.36 4.85 -4.38
N MET A 82 -15.79 6.00 -4.01
CA MET A 82 -16.03 6.66 -2.72
C MET A 82 -17.50 7.01 -2.44
N THR A 83 -18.34 7.12 -3.48
CA THR A 83 -19.77 7.43 -3.34
C THR A 83 -20.57 6.31 -2.67
N ASN A 84 -20.06 5.08 -2.64
CA ASN A 84 -20.79 3.90 -2.17
C ASN A 84 -20.50 3.53 -0.70
N ILE A 85 -19.87 4.44 0.07
CA ILE A 85 -19.39 4.13 1.42
C ILE A 85 -19.94 5.12 2.45
N PRO A 86 -21.21 4.96 2.85
CA PRO A 86 -21.82 5.84 3.83
C PRO A 86 -21.10 5.72 5.18
N GLY A 87 -20.73 6.86 5.76
CA GLY A 87 -20.12 6.93 7.09
C GLY A 87 -18.62 6.59 7.19
N CYS A 88 -17.94 6.35 6.05
CA CYS A 88 -16.49 6.18 6.02
C CYS A 88 -15.86 7.27 5.12
N GLY A 89 -15.42 8.36 5.75
CA GLY A 89 -14.70 9.43 5.05
C GLY A 89 -13.32 8.98 4.57
N ILE A 90 -12.76 9.73 3.62
CA ILE A 90 -11.44 9.44 3.03
C ILE A 90 -10.35 9.33 4.10
N ASP A 91 -10.39 10.20 5.12
CA ASP A 91 -9.43 10.22 6.24
C ASP A 91 -9.41 8.90 7.02
N ARG A 92 -10.57 8.25 7.15
CA ARG A 92 -10.68 6.97 7.88
C ARG A 92 -10.09 5.82 7.07
N LEU A 93 -10.33 5.80 5.76
CA LEU A 93 -9.74 4.82 4.85
C LEU A 93 -8.23 4.99 4.75
N GLU A 94 -7.79 6.24 4.62
CA GLU A 94 -6.39 6.62 4.64
C GLU A 94 -5.70 6.19 5.93
N GLY A 95 -6.33 6.42 7.08
CA GLY A 95 -5.79 6.01 8.38
C GLY A 95 -5.50 4.51 8.48
N VAL A 96 -6.37 3.67 7.89
CA VAL A 96 -6.15 2.20 7.84
C VAL A 96 -4.96 1.87 6.94
N ILE A 97 -4.95 2.38 5.71
CA ILE A 97 -3.89 2.07 4.74
C ILE A 97 -2.54 2.58 5.22
N ARG A 98 -2.48 3.80 5.78
CA ARG A 98 -1.26 4.33 6.39
C ARG A 98 -0.78 3.48 7.56
N SER A 99 -1.69 2.99 8.39
CA SER A 99 -1.33 2.13 9.54
C SER A 99 -0.71 0.81 9.09
N GLU A 100 -1.25 0.20 8.03
CA GLU A 100 -0.68 -1.02 7.45
C GLU A 100 0.67 -0.77 6.77
N LEU A 101 0.80 0.31 6.00
CA LEU A 101 2.07 0.71 5.39
C LEU A 101 3.14 1.01 6.44
N GLU A 102 2.78 1.69 7.54
CA GLU A 102 3.70 1.99 8.63
C GLU A 102 4.12 0.72 9.38
N ARG A 103 3.22 -0.27 9.51
CA ARG A 103 3.56 -1.57 10.07
C ARG A 103 4.52 -2.34 9.14
N ALA A 104 4.22 -2.40 7.85
CA ALA A 104 5.09 -3.04 6.85
C ALA A 104 6.46 -2.33 6.77
N TRP A 105 6.49 -0.99 6.85
CA TRP A 105 7.71 -0.20 6.91
C TRP A 105 8.57 -0.56 8.12
N ARG A 106 7.97 -0.72 9.31
CA ARG A 106 8.70 -1.15 10.51
C ARG A 106 9.30 -2.54 10.36
N VAL A 107 8.64 -3.45 9.64
CA VAL A 107 9.19 -4.79 9.35
C VAL A 107 10.36 -4.67 8.36
N ALA A 108 10.17 -3.96 7.25
CA ALA A 108 11.19 -3.77 6.22
C ALA A 108 12.44 -3.06 6.76
N SER A 109 12.24 -1.99 7.54
CA SER A 109 13.34 -1.25 8.18
C SER A 109 13.94 -2.02 9.35
N GLY A 110 13.13 -2.73 10.15
CA GLY A 110 13.60 -3.56 11.28
C GLY A 110 14.53 -4.69 10.86
N ALA A 111 14.27 -5.30 9.69
CA ALA A 111 15.17 -6.29 9.09
C ALA A 111 16.55 -5.71 8.70
N LEU A 112 16.65 -4.39 8.48
CA LEU A 112 17.87 -3.67 8.11
C LEU A 112 18.51 -2.88 9.28
N LEU A 113 17.76 -2.55 10.34
CA LEU A 113 18.23 -1.82 11.53
C LEU A 113 19.17 -2.65 12.44
N SER A 114 19.34 -3.94 12.17
CA SER A 114 20.43 -4.76 12.68
C SER A 114 21.79 -4.45 11.99
N ALA A 115 21.81 -3.60 10.96
CA ALA A 115 22.99 -3.16 10.24
C ALA A 115 23.13 -1.61 10.26
N GLY A 116 23.69 -1.05 11.34
CA GLY A 116 24.32 0.28 11.30
C GLY A 116 23.48 1.51 11.71
N PRO A 117 24.04 2.73 11.54
CA PRO A 117 23.58 3.97 12.20
C PRO A 117 22.29 4.60 11.62
N GLU A 118 21.59 3.93 10.71
CA GLU A 118 20.37 4.38 10.01
C GLU A 118 19.10 4.36 10.91
N ARG A 119 19.22 4.71 12.19
CA ARG A 119 18.08 4.83 13.14
C ARG A 119 17.12 5.98 12.78
N ALA A 120 17.50 6.88 11.86
CA ALA A 120 16.76 8.10 11.52
C ALA A 120 15.51 7.87 10.64
N ARG A 121 15.31 6.66 10.12
CA ARG A 121 14.17 6.31 9.25
C ARG A 121 13.02 5.65 9.99
N GLY A 122 12.81 6.03 11.24
CA GLY A 122 11.85 5.39 12.15
C GLY A 122 10.39 5.42 11.66
N HIS A 123 10.06 6.34 10.75
CA HIS A 123 8.70 6.52 10.22
C HIS A 123 8.68 6.65 8.70
N LEU A 124 7.65 6.07 8.06
CA LEU A 124 7.47 6.11 6.61
C LEU A 124 7.37 7.54 6.09
N THR A 125 6.61 8.40 6.79
CA THR A 125 6.35 9.79 6.39
C THR A 125 7.57 10.70 6.45
N ALA A 126 8.62 10.29 7.18
CA ALA A 126 9.91 10.97 7.13
C ALA A 126 10.59 10.78 5.77
N CYS A 127 10.30 9.69 5.06
CA CYS A 127 11.00 9.28 3.84
C CYS A 127 10.13 9.37 2.57
N VAL A 128 8.81 9.32 2.72
CA VAL A 128 7.84 9.24 1.62
C VAL A 128 6.75 10.28 1.79
N ASP A 129 6.44 11.02 0.73
CA ASP A 129 5.32 11.95 0.69
C ASP A 129 4.04 11.22 0.27
N ILE A 130 3.11 11.06 1.20
CA ILE A 130 1.86 10.33 0.96
C ILE A 130 0.72 11.32 0.79
N GLN A 131 0.03 11.25 -0.34
CA GLN A 131 -1.17 12.02 -0.64
C GLN A 131 -2.34 11.08 -0.91
N CYS A 132 -3.56 11.57 -0.65
CA CYS A 132 -4.76 10.76 -0.71
C CYS A 132 -5.83 11.44 -1.57
N PHE A 133 -6.48 10.66 -2.44
CA PHE A 133 -7.51 11.13 -3.37
C PHE A 133 -8.70 10.17 -3.39
N GLY A 134 -9.90 10.73 -3.33
CA GLY A 134 -11.15 9.99 -3.49
C GLY A 134 -11.74 10.22 -4.86
N LEU A 135 -11.95 9.16 -5.62
CA LEU A 135 -12.61 9.21 -6.93
C LEU A 135 -14.06 8.71 -6.79
N PRO A 136 -15.04 9.46 -7.33
CA PRO A 136 -16.44 9.03 -7.33
C PRO A 136 -16.64 7.84 -8.26
N HIS A 137 -17.76 7.13 -8.07
CA HIS A 137 -18.07 5.96 -8.90
C HIS A 137 -18.22 6.34 -10.38
N HIS A 138 -17.45 5.67 -11.24
CA HIS A 138 -17.49 5.91 -12.68
C HIS A 138 -18.69 5.18 -13.30
N LYS A 139 -19.89 5.79 -13.26
CA LYS A 139 -20.99 5.33 -14.11
C LYS A 139 -20.61 5.53 -15.58
N ARG A 140 -20.45 4.45 -16.34
CA ARG A 140 -20.42 4.56 -17.81
C ARG A 140 -21.78 5.15 -18.21
N LYS A 141 -21.78 6.34 -18.81
CA LYS A 141 -22.93 6.78 -19.60
C LYS A 141 -23.14 5.70 -20.66
N ARG A 142 -24.23 4.96 -20.59
CA ARG A 142 -24.70 4.23 -21.76
C ARG A 142 -25.04 5.31 -22.77
N GLU A 143 -24.25 5.40 -23.83
CA GLU A 143 -24.66 6.11 -25.04
C GLU A 143 -25.92 5.38 -25.53
N GLU A 144 -27.04 6.10 -25.48
CA GLU A 144 -28.35 5.67 -26.02
C GLU A 144 -28.33 5.66 -27.54
#